data_AF-A0A2V6R961-F1
#
_entry.id   AF-A0A2V6R961-F1
#
_cell.length_a   1.000
_cell.length_b   1.000
_cell.length_c   1.000
_cell.angle_alpha   90.00
_cell.angle_beta   90.00
_cell.angle_gamma   90.00
#
_symmetry.space_group_name_H-M   'P 1'
#
loop_
_entity.id
_entity.type
_entity.pdbx_description
1 polymer ?
#
loop_
_entity_poly.entity_id
_entity_poly.type
_entity_poly.pdbx_seq_one_letter_code
_entity_poly.pdbx_strand_id
1 'polypeptide(L)' 'MDDDVAVAATTGVAQVFDLHALKAFAADRRVRKMLFKTDQLWSEIACYEPGQSTVMHTHRT' A
#
# COMPACT_ATOMS: atom_id res chain seq x y z
N MET A 1 -3.40 18.56 -2.66
CA MET A 1 -4.43 17.73 -3.31
C MET A 1 -4.37 16.39 -2.62
N ASP A 2 -5.18 16.28 -1.59
CA ASP A 2 -5.27 15.13 -0.71
C ASP A 2 -6.21 14.13 -1.39
N ASP A 3 -5.65 13.03 -1.86
CA ASP A 3 -6.41 11.92 -2.47
C ASP A 3 -7.00 11.09 -1.32
N ASP A 4 -8.11 11.58 -0.79
CA ASP A 4 -8.87 10.95 0.29
C ASP A 4 -9.68 9.79 -0.31
N VAL A 5 -9.04 8.62 -0.45
CA VAL A 5 -9.73 7.40 -0.84
C VAL A 5 -10.53 6.91 0.36
N ALA A 6 -11.80 7.30 0.41
CA ALA A 6 -12.76 6.79 1.37
C ALA A 6 -12.91 5.26 1.23
N VAL A 7 -12.42 4.53 2.24
CA VAL A 7 -12.64 3.08 2.36
C VAL A 7 -13.85 2.86 3.26
N ALA A 8 -14.96 2.43 2.65
CA ALA A 8 -16.18 2.06 3.36
C ALA A 8 -15.95 0.84 4.25
N ALA A 9 -16.39 0.91 5.51
CA ALA A 9 -16.31 -0.18 6.47
C ALA A 9 -17.32 -1.28 6.11
N THR A 10 -16.85 -2.41 5.59
CA THR A 10 -17.65 -3.62 5.39
C THR A 10 -17.20 -4.71 6.37
N THR A 11 -18.06 -5.05 7.31
CA THR A 11 -17.90 -6.21 8.17
C THR A 11 -18.34 -7.45 7.38
N GLY A 12 -17.40 -8.32 6.99
CA GLY A 12 -17.71 -9.72 6.64
C GLY A 12 -17.59 -10.18 5.19
N VAL A 13 -16.81 -9.52 4.32
CA VAL A 13 -16.40 -10.10 3.02
C VAL A 13 -14.91 -9.87 2.85
N ALA A 14 -14.15 -10.91 2.52
CA ALA A 14 -12.74 -10.76 2.16
C ALA A 14 -12.63 -9.74 1.01
N GLN A 15 -12.00 -8.59 1.28
CA GLN A 15 -11.81 -7.55 0.28
C GLN A 15 -10.72 -7.99 -0.69
N VAL A 16 -11.09 -8.12 -1.97
CA VAL A 16 -10.15 -8.45 -3.03
C VAL A 16 -9.62 -7.16 -3.65
N PHE A 17 -8.30 -7.04 -3.74
CA PHE A 17 -7.64 -5.89 -4.37
C PHE A 17 -6.98 -6.33 -5.67
N ASP A 18 -7.34 -5.71 -6.79
CA ASP A 18 -6.62 -5.88 -8.05
C ASP A 18 -5.31 -5.09 -8.00
N LEU A 19 -4.22 -5.79 -7.71
CA LEU A 19 -2.90 -5.17 -7.61
C LEU A 19 -2.39 -4.62 -8.95
N HIS A 20 -2.86 -5.13 -10.09
CA HIS A 20 -2.46 -4.64 -11.39
C HIS A 20 -3.14 -3.30 -11.71
N ALA A 21 -4.39 -3.12 -11.30
CA ALA A 21 -5.06 -1.82 -11.38
C ALA A 21 -4.47 -0.82 -10.37
N LEU A 22 -4.00 -1.29 -9.22
CA LEU A 22 -3.47 -0.43 -8.16
C LEU A 22 -2.00 -0.03 -8.34
N LYS A 23 -1.16 -0.87 -8.95
CA LYS A 23 0.27 -0.56 -9.09
C LYS A 23 0.46 0.76 -9.85
N ALA A 24 1.38 1.57 -9.37
CA ALA A 24 1.80 2.79 -10.00
C ALA A 24 3.30 2.97 -9.73
N PHE A 25 4.00 3.60 -10.65
CA PHE A 25 5.46 3.72 -10.58
C PHE A 25 5.87 5.17 -10.79
N ALA A 26 6.99 5.54 -10.18
CA ALA A 26 7.63 6.83 -10.35
C ALA A 26 9.15 6.62 -10.42
N ALA A 27 9.81 7.33 -11.34
CA ALA A 27 11.24 7.13 -11.58
C ALA A 27 12.11 7.58 -10.40
N ASP A 28 11.69 8.64 -9.69
CA ASP A 28 12.45 9.28 -8.63
C ASP A 28 12.23 8.66 -7.24
N ARG A 29 11.16 7.88 -7.06
CA ARG A 29 10.76 7.34 -5.75
C ARG A 29 9.91 6.09 -5.84
N ARG A 30 9.94 5.30 -4.77
CA ARG A 30 8.95 4.25 -4.57
C ARG A 30 7.55 4.85 -4.42
N VAL A 31 6.55 4.22 -5.03
CA VAL A 31 5.15 4.58 -4.85
C VAL A 31 4.53 3.64 -3.82
N ARG A 32 3.77 4.17 -2.87
CA ARG A 32 3.04 3.36 -1.88
C ARG A 32 1.56 3.66 -1.94
N LYS A 33 0.74 2.61 -1.86
CA LYS A 33 -0.71 2.73 -1.74
C LYS A 33 -1.21 1.90 -0.57
N MET A 34 -1.99 2.53 0.30
CA MET A 34 -2.65 1.87 1.42
C MET A 34 -3.75 0.95 0.87
N LEU A 35 -3.73 -0.33 1.26
CA LEU A 35 -4.81 -1.26 0.94
C LEU A 35 -5.89 -1.19 2.02
N PHE A 36 -5.47 -1.33 3.28
CA PHE A 36 -6.36 -1.17 4.43
C PHE A 36 -5.54 -0.83 5.68
N LYS A 37 -6.24 -0.21 6.63
CA LYS A 37 -5.68 0.23 7.90
C LYS A 37 -6.69 -0.08 9.00
N THR A 38 -6.33 -0.97 9.91
CA THR A 38 -7.09 -1.26 11.14
C THR A 38 -6.22 -0.98 12.37
N ASP A 39 -6.78 -1.09 13.56
CA ASP A 39 -5.98 -0.92 14.79
C ASP A 39 -4.93 -2.03 14.97
N GLN A 40 -5.13 -3.18 14.34
CA GLN A 40 -4.26 -4.36 14.49
C GLN A 40 -3.34 -4.58 13.30
N LEU A 41 -3.74 -4.18 12.10
CA LEU A 41 -3.03 -4.49 10.87
C LEU A 41 -3.12 -3.34 9.86
N TRP A 42 -1.95 -2.91 9.39
CA TRP A 42 -1.83 -1.97 8.29
C TRP A 42 -1.19 -2.70 7.12
N SER A 43 -1.83 -2.63 5.96
CA SER A 43 -1.34 -3.26 4.74
C SER A 43 -1.25 -2.23 3.63
N GLU A 44 -0.09 -2.17 2.99
CA GLU A 44 0.20 -1.30 1.86
C GLU A 44 0.91 -2.08 0.76
N ILE A 45 0.76 -1.65 -0.49
CA ILE A 45 1.64 -2.07 -1.59
C ILE A 45 2.71 -1.01 -1.80
N ALA A 46 3.94 -1.46 -2.01
CA ALA A 46 5.06 -0.62 -2.42
C ALA A 46 5.54 -1.07 -3.80
N CYS A 47 5.57 -0.13 -4.75
CA CYS A 47 6.01 -0.35 -6.12
C CYS A 47 7.35 0.36 -6.34
N TYR A 48 8.28 -0.35 -6.96
CA TYR A 48 9.66 0.07 -7.20
C TYR A 48 9.96 0.01 -8.68
N GLU A 49 10.61 1.05 -9.20
CA GLU A 49 11.35 0.97 -10.47
C GLU A 49 12.71 0.31 -10.24
N PRO A 50 13.37 -0.23 -11.30
CA PRO A 50 14.70 -0.81 -11.19
C PRO A 50 15.70 0.12 -10.51
N GLY A 51 16.42 -0.41 -9.51
CA GLY A 51 17.41 0.34 -8.73
C GLY A 51 16.86 1.02 -7.47
N GLN A 52 15.54 1.05 -7.27
CA GLN A 52 14.95 1.52 -6.02
C GLN A 52 14.84 0.39 -4.98
N SER A 53 14.87 0.75 -3.69
CA SER A 53 14.75 -0.21 -2.59
C SER A 53 14.09 0.41 -1.34
N THR A 54 13.68 -0.46 -0.41
CA THR A 54 13.37 -0.06 0.96
C THR A 54 14.64 0.21 1.74
N VAL A 55 14.64 1.31 2.50
CA VAL A 55 15.68 1.57 3.50
C VAL A 55 15.66 0.44 4.54
N MET A 56 16.85 0.07 5.02
CA MET A 56 17.03 -0.88 6.11
C MET A 56 16.18 -0.50 7.32
N HIS A 57 15.37 -1.43 7.81
CA HIS A 57 14.52 -1.27 8.99
C HIS A 57 14.43 -2.57 9.77
N THR A 58 14.22 -2.47 11.09
CA THR A 58 14.14 -3.62 11.98
C THR A 58 12.70 -4.02 12.22
N HIS A 59 12.38 -5.28 11.97
CA HIS A 59 11.13 -5.90 12.41
C HIS A 59 11.32 -6.37 13.84
N ARG A 60 10.39 -6.03 14.72
CA ARG A 60 10.39 -6.56 16.09
C ARG A 60 9.72 -7.92 16.04
N THR A 61 10.53 -8.96 16.08
CA THR A 61 10.11 -10.35 16.24
C THR A 61 9.75 -10.63 17.69
#